data_AF-A0A6P6AX07-F1
#
_entry.id   AF-A0A6P6AX07-F1
#
_cell.length_a   1.000
_cell.length_b   1.000
_cell.length_c   1.000
_cell.angle_alpha   90.00
_cell.angle_beta   90.00
_cell.angle_gamma   90.00
#
_symmetry.space_group_name_H-M   'P 1'
#
loop_
_entity.id
_entity.type
_entity.pdbx_description
1 polymer ?
#
loop_
_entity_poly.entity_id
_entity_poly.type
_entity_poly.pdbx_seq_one_letter_code
_entity_poly.pdbx_strand_id
1 'polypeptide(L)'
;MASKASGSIFQSLKRYIKKPWEITGPCADPEYKNALPKATEYRIRCPATPLQKPIVPTSDPETVFDIKYYTRDQRRNRPPIRRIILKKADVEKMMKEKTFDVNDFPRVYLTAKVEEDENAIGGGYQK
;
A
#
# COMPACT_ATOMS: atom_id res chain seq x y z
N MET A 1 -0.41 53.39 -28.67
CA MET A 1 -0.83 51.97 -28.76
C MET A 1 0.32 51.12 -29.34
N ALA A 2 1.42 50.90 -28.60
CA ALA A 2 2.56 50.11 -29.08
C ALA A 2 3.32 49.33 -27.97
N SER A 3 2.82 49.33 -26.72
CA SER A 3 3.52 48.70 -25.58
C SER A 3 3.10 47.26 -25.27
N LYS A 4 2.04 46.72 -25.92
CA LYS A 4 1.55 45.35 -25.66
C LYS A 4 2.15 44.28 -26.58
N ALA A 5 2.74 44.65 -27.72
CA ALA A 5 3.29 43.70 -28.68
C ALA A 5 4.73 43.25 -28.37
N SER A 6 5.54 44.09 -27.73
CA SER A 6 6.95 43.81 -27.43
C SER A 6 7.16 42.79 -26.29
N GLY A 7 6.23 42.71 -25.32
CA GLY A 7 6.33 41.75 -24.21
C GLY A 7 6.28 40.27 -24.63
N SER A 8 5.54 39.96 -25.71
CA SER A 8 5.35 38.59 -26.22
C SER A 8 6.63 37.98 -26.82
N ILE A 9 7.43 38.80 -27.49
CA ILE A 9 8.67 38.37 -28.16
C ILE A 9 9.80 38.16 -27.13
N PHE A 10 9.93 39.05 -26.14
CA PHE A 10 10.89 38.86 -25.04
C PHE A 10 10.56 37.63 -24.17
N GLN A 11 9.28 37.33 -23.99
CA GLN A 11 8.84 36.18 -23.22
C GLN A 11 9.06 34.84 -23.93
N SER A 12 9.08 34.83 -25.28
CA SER A 12 9.44 33.66 -26.07
C SER A 12 10.96 33.43 -26.10
N LEU A 13 11.78 34.49 -26.17
CA LEU A 13 13.24 34.38 -26.11
C LEU A 13 13.74 33.84 -24.76
N LYS A 14 13.11 34.24 -23.65
CA LYS A 14 13.42 33.76 -22.28
C LYS A 14 13.25 32.24 -22.11
N ARG A 15 12.51 31.57 -23.00
CA ARG A 15 12.33 30.10 -22.96
C ARG A 15 13.57 29.32 -23.42
N TYR A 16 14.45 29.95 -24.20
CA TYR A 16 15.68 29.33 -24.69
C TYR A 16 16.86 29.44 -23.71
N ILE A 17 16.72 30.24 -22.65
CA ILE A 17 17.72 30.40 -21.58
C ILE A 17 17.21 29.65 -20.35
N LYS A 18 17.81 28.49 -20.06
CA LYS A 18 17.52 27.72 -18.84
C LYS A 18 17.79 28.60 -17.62
N LYS A 19 16.97 28.46 -16.57
CA LYS A 19 17.29 29.13 -15.30
C LYS A 19 18.57 28.51 -14.72
N PRO A 20 19.41 29.27 -14.00
CA PRO A 20 20.69 28.76 -13.50
C PRO A 20 20.61 27.46 -12.68
N TRP A 21 19.49 27.25 -11.97
CA TRP A 21 19.22 26.06 -11.14
C TRP A 21 18.55 24.90 -11.90
N GLU A 22 18.31 25.02 -13.21
CA GLU A 22 17.75 23.97 -14.09
C GLU A 22 18.85 23.28 -14.92
N ILE A 23 20.13 23.50 -14.57
CA ILE A 23 21.30 22.95 -15.28
C ILE A 23 21.68 21.58 -14.72
N THR A 24 21.67 21.41 -13.40
CA THR A 24 22.02 20.16 -12.69
C THR A 24 21.18 19.97 -11.44
N GLY A 25 21.02 18.72 -11.00
CA GLY A 25 20.26 18.37 -9.81
C GLY A 25 18.78 18.07 -10.10
N PRO A 26 17.95 17.87 -9.07
CA PRO A 26 16.57 17.41 -9.24
C PRO A 26 15.72 18.31 -10.15
N CYS A 27 15.91 19.63 -10.09
CA CYS A 27 15.17 20.58 -10.92
C CYS A 27 15.50 20.52 -12.42
N ALA A 28 16.53 19.77 -12.82
CA ALA A 28 16.92 19.53 -14.21
C ALA A 28 16.41 18.18 -14.74
N ASP A 29 15.87 17.32 -13.87
CA ASP A 29 15.38 15.99 -14.22
C ASP A 29 14.03 16.08 -14.94
N PRO A 30 13.81 15.36 -16.06
CA PRO A 30 12.51 15.33 -16.74
C PRO A 30 11.35 14.81 -15.87
N GLU A 31 11.61 14.02 -14.84
CA GLU A 31 10.59 13.44 -13.96
C GLU A 31 10.20 14.39 -12.82
N TYR A 32 10.98 15.45 -12.58
CA TYR A 32 10.74 16.43 -11.53
C TYR A 32 9.45 17.22 -11.77
N LYS A 33 8.58 17.24 -10.75
CA LYS A 33 7.32 18.00 -10.74
C LYS A 33 7.33 19.01 -9.60
N ASN A 34 6.87 20.22 -9.89
CA ASN A 34 6.71 21.25 -8.87
C ASN A 34 5.61 20.85 -7.87
N ALA A 35 5.84 21.13 -6.59
CA ALA A 35 4.95 20.75 -5.49
C ALA A 35 3.62 21.53 -5.44
N LEU A 36 3.52 22.66 -6.14
CA LEU A 36 2.35 23.54 -6.09
C LEU A 36 1.37 23.20 -7.23
N PRO A 37 0.30 22.44 -6.97
CA PRO A 37 -0.72 22.23 -7.98
C PRO A 37 -1.47 23.56 -8.23
N LYS A 38 -2.01 23.73 -9.43
CA LYS A 38 -2.88 24.88 -9.68
C LYS A 38 -4.20 24.70 -8.94
N ALA A 39 -4.81 25.81 -8.52
CA ALA A 39 -6.13 25.80 -7.90
C ALA A 39 -7.23 25.20 -8.80
N THR A 40 -7.01 25.21 -10.13
CA THR A 40 -7.91 24.59 -11.12
C THR A 40 -7.69 23.09 -11.29
N GLU A 41 -6.60 22.52 -10.76
CA GLU A 41 -6.21 21.12 -10.95
C GLU A 41 -6.45 20.31 -9.68
N TYR A 42 -6.16 20.87 -8.50
CA TYR A 42 -6.35 20.22 -7.22
C TYR A 42 -7.67 20.63 -6.57
N ARG A 43 -8.48 19.65 -6.17
CA ARG A 43 -9.74 19.85 -5.41
C ARG A 43 -10.70 20.82 -6.12
N ILE A 44 -10.93 20.60 -7.41
CA ILE A 44 -11.91 21.31 -8.26
C ILE A 44 -13.29 21.35 -7.61
N ARG A 45 -13.64 20.31 -6.84
CA ARG A 45 -14.87 20.23 -6.06
C ARG A 45 -14.57 20.20 -4.57
N CYS A 46 -15.39 20.93 -3.81
CA CYS A 46 -15.41 20.84 -2.36
C CYS A 46 -15.82 19.42 -1.94
N PRO A 47 -15.20 18.82 -0.91
CA PRO A 47 -15.56 17.47 -0.44
C PRO A 47 -17.01 17.35 0.01
N ALA A 48 -17.60 18.45 0.50
CA ALA A 48 -19.01 18.51 0.91
C ALA A 48 -19.99 18.63 -0.26
N THR A 49 -19.50 18.77 -1.50
CA THR A 49 -20.34 18.94 -2.71
C THR A 49 -19.92 17.94 -3.80
N PRO A 50 -20.09 16.62 -3.55
CA PRO A 50 -19.78 15.61 -4.55
C PRO A 50 -20.78 15.66 -5.71
N LEU A 51 -20.32 15.34 -6.92
CA LEU A 51 -21.19 15.26 -8.11
C LEU A 51 -22.09 14.01 -8.11
N GLN A 52 -21.63 12.97 -7.41
CA GLN A 52 -22.30 11.68 -7.34
C GLN A 52 -22.70 11.41 -5.90
N LYS A 53 -23.87 10.80 -5.73
CA LYS A 53 -24.31 10.28 -4.43
C LYS A 53 -23.63 8.92 -4.22
N PRO A 54 -22.67 8.79 -3.28
CA PRO A 54 -22.04 7.50 -3.01
C PRO A 54 -23.06 6.54 -2.38
N ILE A 55 -23.01 5.28 -2.78
CA ILE A 55 -23.74 4.17 -2.15
C ILE A 55 -22.66 3.24 -1.59
N VAL A 56 -22.46 3.29 -0.27
CA VAL A 56 -21.48 2.44 0.42
C VAL A 56 -22.19 1.16 0.88
N PRO A 57 -21.82 -0.03 0.35
CA PRO A 57 -22.44 -1.28 0.76
C PRO A 57 -22.07 -1.60 2.22
N THR A 58 -23.05 -2.05 3.00
CA THR A 58 -22.88 -2.41 4.41
C THR A 58 -22.87 -3.92 4.65
N SER A 59 -23.55 -4.69 3.80
CA SER A 59 -23.70 -6.13 3.90
C SER A 59 -23.57 -6.76 2.51
N ASP A 60 -23.07 -8.00 2.45
CA ASP A 60 -23.06 -8.77 1.21
C ASP A 60 -24.49 -9.18 0.81
N PRO A 61 -24.84 -9.17 -0.49
CA PRO A 61 -26.20 -9.44 -0.97
C PRO A 61 -26.81 -10.76 -0.45
N GLU A 62 -25.97 -11.79 -0.30
CA GLU A 62 -26.36 -13.11 0.21
C GLU A 62 -26.93 -13.06 1.64
N THR A 63 -26.45 -12.11 2.45
CA THR A 63 -26.81 -11.97 3.87
C THR A 63 -27.91 -10.96 4.13
N VAL A 64 -28.38 -10.25 3.10
CA VAL A 64 -29.46 -9.25 3.22
C VAL A 64 -30.80 -9.94 3.50
N PHE A 65 -31.08 -11.05 2.80
CA PHE A 65 -32.32 -11.80 2.96
C PHE A 65 -32.16 -13.08 3.80
N ASP A 66 -31.03 -13.80 3.67
CA ASP A 66 -30.72 -14.91 4.59
C ASP A 66 -29.98 -14.39 5.84
N ILE A 67 -30.77 -13.96 6.82
CA ILE A 67 -30.27 -13.28 8.03
C ILE A 67 -29.86 -14.25 9.16
N LYS A 68 -29.68 -15.55 8.90
CA LYS A 68 -29.34 -16.56 9.92
C LYS A 68 -28.01 -16.25 10.60
N TYR A 69 -28.08 -15.62 11.78
CA TYR A 69 -26.89 -15.16 12.48
C TYR A 69 -25.98 -16.28 13.01
N TYR A 70 -26.53 -17.41 13.49
CA TYR A 70 -25.73 -18.47 14.10
C TYR A 70 -24.73 -19.12 13.13
N THR A 71 -25.04 -19.15 11.83
CA THR A 71 -24.12 -19.64 10.79
C THR A 71 -22.98 -18.66 10.51
N ARG A 72 -23.22 -17.37 10.72
CA ARG A 72 -22.29 -16.26 10.44
C ARG A 72 -21.46 -15.84 11.67
N ASP A 73 -21.88 -16.21 12.88
CA ASP A 73 -21.24 -15.81 14.14
C ASP A 73 -19.86 -16.47 14.32
N GLN A 74 -18.82 -15.87 13.74
CA GLN A 74 -17.44 -16.29 13.89
C GLN A 74 -16.89 -16.09 15.30
N ARG A 75 -17.50 -15.22 16.11
CA ARG A 75 -17.01 -14.90 17.46
C ARG A 75 -17.27 -16.05 18.42
N ARG A 76 -18.46 -16.66 18.34
CA ARG A 76 -18.86 -17.78 19.21
C ARG A 76 -18.62 -19.14 18.57
N ASN A 77 -18.57 -19.23 17.24
CA ASN A 77 -18.27 -20.45 16.51
C ASN A 77 -16.78 -20.82 16.57
N ARG A 78 -16.26 -20.97 17.79
CA ARG A 78 -14.89 -21.43 18.06
C ARG A 78 -14.95 -22.75 18.81
N PRO A 79 -14.00 -23.67 18.56
CA PRO A 79 -13.93 -24.91 19.32
C PRO A 79 -13.78 -24.59 20.82
N PRO A 80 -14.45 -25.35 21.70
CA PRO A 80 -14.32 -25.15 23.14
C PRO A 80 -12.90 -25.46 23.61
N ILE A 81 -12.48 -24.81 24.71
CA ILE A 81 -11.16 -25.02 25.29
C ILE A 81 -11.09 -26.44 25.86
N ARG A 82 -10.16 -27.26 25.34
CA ARG A 82 -9.88 -28.61 25.86
C ARG A 82 -8.69 -28.53 26.82
N ARG A 83 -8.91 -28.87 28.10
CA ARG A 83 -7.86 -28.93 29.12
C ARG A 83 -7.60 -30.39 29.48
N ILE A 84 -6.36 -30.85 29.34
CA ILE A 84 -5.93 -32.21 29.66
C ILE A 84 -4.78 -32.08 30.65
N ILE A 85 -4.80 -32.88 31.72
CA ILE A 85 -3.74 -32.91 32.74
C ILE A 85 -2.78 -34.02 32.36
N LEU A 86 -1.50 -33.70 32.18
CA LEU A 86 -0.43 -34.68 31.95
C LEU A 86 0.23 -35.02 33.29
N LYS A 87 0.29 -36.31 33.62
CA LYS A 87 1.05 -36.82 34.76
C LYS A 87 2.45 -37.25 34.33
N LYS A 88 3.32 -37.51 35.30
CA LYS A 88 4.69 -37.99 35.08
C LYS A 88 4.74 -39.20 34.12
N ALA A 89 3.88 -40.19 34.34
CA ALA A 89 3.82 -41.39 33.52
C ALA A 89 3.48 -41.10 32.04
N ASP A 90 2.61 -40.12 31.78
CA ASP A 90 2.24 -39.73 30.41
C ASP A 90 3.42 -39.09 29.69
N VAL A 91 4.20 -38.26 30.39
CA VAL A 91 5.37 -37.58 29.85
C VAL A 91 6.52 -38.56 29.59
N GLU A 92 6.79 -39.48 30.53
CA GLU A 92 7.82 -40.53 30.35
C GLU A 92 7.50 -41.42 29.15
N LYS A 93 6.22 -41.75 28.95
CA LYS A 93 5.76 -42.48 27.77
C LYS A 93 6.00 -41.68 26.48
N MET A 94 5.61 -40.40 26.44
CA MET A 94 5.82 -39.53 25.27
C MET A 94 7.31 -39.37 24.93
N MET A 95 8.19 -39.24 25.93
CA MET A 95 9.64 -39.17 25.71
C MET A 95 10.20 -40.47 25.13
N LYS A 96 9.69 -41.63 25.59
CA LYS A 96 10.13 -42.93 25.07
C LYS A 96 9.66 -43.18 23.64
N GLU A 97 8.48 -42.66 23.27
CA GLU A 97 7.89 -42.82 21.94
C GLU A 97 8.42 -41.80 20.91
N LYS A 98 8.81 -40.60 21.34
CA LYS A 98 9.24 -39.52 20.44
C LYS A 98 10.67 -39.78 19.93
N THR A 99 10.80 -39.91 18.62
CA THR A 99 12.07 -39.82 17.88
C THR A 99 12.02 -38.58 16.99
N PHE A 100 13.18 -38.03 16.62
CA PHE A 100 13.27 -36.83 15.79
C PHE A 100 13.83 -37.17 14.42
N ASP A 101 13.08 -36.82 13.38
CA ASP A 101 13.55 -36.71 12.00
C ASP A 101 13.90 -35.24 11.67
N VAL A 102 14.60 -35.01 10.56
CA VAL A 102 14.94 -33.67 10.05
C VAL A 102 13.68 -32.79 9.90
N ASN A 103 12.53 -33.37 9.57
CA ASN A 103 11.26 -32.64 9.40
C ASN A 103 10.56 -32.27 10.72
N ASP A 104 10.97 -32.83 11.86
CA ASP A 104 10.40 -32.48 13.17
C ASP A 104 10.92 -31.13 13.70
N PHE A 105 12.00 -30.60 13.12
CA PHE A 105 12.58 -29.34 13.55
C PHE A 105 11.80 -28.14 12.97
N PRO A 106 11.57 -27.06 13.76
CA PRO A 106 10.97 -25.83 13.24
C PRO A 106 11.77 -25.30 12.06
N ARG A 107 11.06 -24.95 10.98
CA ARG A 107 11.70 -24.38 9.79
C ARG A 107 12.31 -23.03 10.15
N VAL A 108 13.57 -22.84 9.76
CA VAL A 108 14.27 -21.57 9.93
C VAL A 108 13.69 -20.55 8.94
N TYR A 109 13.36 -19.36 9.43
CA TYR A 109 13.05 -18.22 8.58
C TYR A 109 14.38 -17.63 8.07
N LEU A 110 14.82 -18.10 6.90
CA LEU A 110 16.06 -17.64 6.27
C LEU A 110 15.80 -16.36 5.48
N THR A 111 16.45 -15.27 5.87
CA THR A 111 16.49 -14.04 5.07
C THR A 111 17.75 -14.05 4.20
N ALA A 112 17.57 -13.82 2.89
CA ALA A 112 18.70 -13.65 1.99
C ALA A 112 19.34 -12.27 2.22
N LYS A 113 20.67 -12.19 2.11
CA LYS A 113 21.32 -10.89 1.90
C LYS A 113 21.07 -10.52 0.45
N VAL A 114 20.34 -9.43 0.24
CA VAL A 114 20.05 -8.87 -1.08
C VAL A 114 20.78 -7.54 -1.19
N GLU A 115 21.47 -7.33 -2.30
CA GLU A 115 21.96 -6.01 -2.69
C GLU A 115 20.84 -5.33 -3.47
N GLU A 116 20.28 -4.27 -2.89
CA GLU A 116 19.18 -3.52 -3.49
C GLU A 116 19.74 -2.48 -4.44
N ASP A 117 19.12 -2.37 -5.62
CA ASP A 117 19.41 -1.35 -6.62
C ASP A 117 18.18 -0.46 -6.82
N GLU A 118 18.41 0.85 -6.91
CA GLU A 118 17.41 1.92 -6.79
C GLU A 118 16.27 1.77 -7.80
N ASN A 119 16.60 1.38 -9.03
CA ASN A 119 15.65 1.31 -10.15
C ASN A 119 15.38 -0.12 -10.65
N ALA A 120 15.79 -1.15 -9.89
CA ALA A 120 15.72 -2.54 -10.35
C ALA A 120 14.29 -3.09 -10.46
N ILE A 121 13.36 -2.60 -9.63
CA ILE A 121 11.95 -3.04 -9.65
C ILE A 121 11.15 -2.07 -10.50
N GLY A 122 10.62 -2.56 -11.64
CA GLY A 122 9.75 -1.76 -12.51
C GLY A 122 10.41 -0.52 -13.12
N GLY A 123 11.75 -0.43 -13.10
CA GLY A 123 12.48 0.76 -13.53
C GLY A 123 12.40 1.92 -12.55
N GLY A 124 12.16 1.66 -11.26
CA GLY A 124 11.96 2.70 -10.23
C GLY A 124 10.51 3.18 -10.09
N TYR A 125 9.59 2.68 -10.94
CA TYR A 125 8.19 3.07 -10.97
C TYR A 125 7.25 1.88 -10.73
N GLN A 126 6.46 1.97 -9.64
CA GLN A 126 5.43 1.00 -9.32
C GLN A 126 4.07 1.46 -9.86
N LYS A 127 3.34 0.52 -10.47
CA LYS A 127 1.96 0.73 -10.93
C LYS A 127 0.95 0.56 -9.78
#